data_AF-A0A077NDR7-F1
#
_entry.id   AF-A0A077NDR7-F1
#
_cell.length_a   1.000
_cell.length_b   1.000
_cell.length_c   1.000
_cell.angle_alpha   90.00
_cell.angle_beta   90.00
_cell.angle_gamma   90.00
#
_symmetry.space_group_name_H-M   'P 1'
#
loop_
_entity.id
_entity.type
_entity.pdbx_description
1 polymer ?
#
loop_
_entity_poly.entity_id
_entity_poly.type
_entity_poly.pdbx_seq_one_letter_code
_entity_poly.pdbx_strand_id
1 'polypeptide(L)'
;MRIKDYKLILLAKDHYISQFEKNKLFRKEIIFSNIFLIYILSTMIFKLDTPIFEYIDYIMATALLLSLINMIIKIVGESNTLRNEYKIERLSYLDEKINFTQKFLSSSILVILSIILSVAVMYISNITQYNFSVKLLLFIIISLSIYIIVKIFNKTK
;
A
#
# COMPACT_ATOMS: atom_id res chain seq x y z
N MET A 1 35.21 17.45 2.96
CA MET A 1 34.07 17.46 3.92
C MET A 1 32.87 16.65 3.41
N ARG A 2 32.43 16.79 2.14
CA ARG A 2 31.23 16.11 1.58
C ARG A 2 31.15 14.56 1.62
N ILE A 3 32.29 13.85 1.66
CA ILE A 3 32.29 12.37 1.58
C ILE A 3 31.89 11.72 2.92
N LYS A 4 32.24 12.34 4.06
CA LYS A 4 31.86 11.82 5.39
C LYS A 4 30.36 11.96 5.64
N ASP A 5 29.79 13.09 5.22
CA ASP A 5 28.35 13.37 5.33
C ASP A 5 27.52 12.38 4.49
N TYR A 6 27.98 12.06 3.27
CA TYR A 6 27.31 11.10 2.39
C TYR A 6 27.34 9.66 2.95
N LYS A 7 28.45 9.26 3.58
CA LYS A 7 28.59 7.95 4.21
C LYS A 7 27.71 7.81 5.45
N LEU A 8 27.54 8.88 6.23
CA LEU A 8 26.61 8.95 7.36
C LEU A 8 25.14 8.82 6.91
N ILE A 9 24.76 9.50 5.82
CA ILE A 9 23.39 9.39 5.25
C ILE A 9 23.10 7.97 4.78
N LEU A 10 24.06 7.30 4.13
CA LEU A 10 23.91 5.91 3.71
C LEU A 10 23.76 4.96 4.91
N LEU A 11 24.59 5.13 5.95
CA LEU A 11 24.49 4.32 7.18
C LEU A 11 23.17 4.55 7.93
N ALA A 12 22.69 5.79 7.98
CA ALA A 12 21.36 6.08 8.53
C ALA A 12 20.27 5.39 7.72
N LYS A 13 20.30 5.50 6.38
CA LYS A 13 19.35 4.83 5.48
C LYS A 13 19.35 3.31 5.66
N ASP A 14 20.52 2.68 5.76
CA ASP A 14 20.66 1.24 5.98
C ASP A 14 20.16 0.82 7.37
N HIS A 15 20.43 1.63 8.40
CA HIS A 15 19.90 1.39 9.74
C HIS A 15 18.36 1.43 9.75
N TYR A 16 17.73 2.39 9.06
CA TYR A 16 16.27 2.47 8.95
C TYR A 16 15.67 1.33 8.13
N ILE A 17 16.29 0.96 7.01
CA ILE A 17 15.88 -0.23 6.24
C ILE A 17 15.92 -1.46 7.13
N SER A 18 16.99 -1.62 7.93
CA SER A 18 17.14 -2.74 8.87
C SER A 18 16.10 -2.74 9.99
N GLN A 19 15.65 -1.57 10.46
CA GLN A 19 14.58 -1.47 11.45
C GLN A 19 13.21 -1.80 10.86
N PHE A 20 12.92 -1.34 9.64
CA PHE A 20 11.70 -1.71 8.91
C PHE A 20 11.62 -3.23 8.68
N GLU A 21 12.74 -3.85 8.30
CA GLU A 21 12.83 -5.31 8.14
C GLU A 21 12.65 -6.05 9.47
N LYS A 22 13.21 -5.54 10.58
CA LYS A 22 13.09 -6.18 11.91
C LYS A 22 11.69 -6.05 12.51
N ASN A 23 10.99 -4.93 12.33
CA ASN A 23 9.75 -4.66 13.05
C ASN A 23 8.52 -5.42 12.53
N LYS A 24 8.62 -6.15 11.40
CA LYS A 24 7.51 -6.94 10.81
C LYS A 24 6.17 -6.17 10.88
N LEU A 25 6.22 -4.87 10.55
CA LEU A 25 5.19 -3.88 10.89
C LEU A 25 3.79 -4.27 10.36
N PHE A 26 3.76 -5.02 9.25
CA PHE A 26 2.56 -5.48 8.56
C PHE A 26 2.31 -6.99 8.63
N ARG A 27 2.90 -7.72 9.60
CA ARG A 27 2.81 -9.19 9.65
C ARG A 27 1.37 -9.71 9.64
N LYS A 28 0.48 -9.08 10.41
CA LYS A 28 -0.92 -9.52 10.52
C LYS A 28 -1.68 -9.24 9.21
N GLU A 29 -1.40 -8.10 8.60
CA GLU A 29 -2.00 -7.64 7.36
C GLU A 29 -1.55 -8.50 6.17
N ILE A 30 -0.28 -8.93 6.15
CA ILE A 30 0.26 -9.88 5.16
C ILE A 30 -0.42 -11.25 5.32
N ILE A 31 -0.52 -11.76 6.56
CA ILE A 31 -1.21 -13.04 6.83
C ILE A 31 -2.67 -12.96 6.36
N PHE A 32 -3.36 -11.86 6.67
CA PHE A 32 -4.74 -11.65 6.21
C PHE A 32 -4.84 -11.57 4.68
N SER A 33 -3.93 -10.83 4.02
CA SER A 33 -3.89 -10.75 2.55
C SER A 33 -3.70 -12.13 1.90
N ASN A 34 -2.90 -13.00 2.52
CA ASN A 34 -2.72 -14.37 2.04
C ASN A 34 -3.99 -15.21 2.22
N ILE A 35 -4.68 -15.08 3.36
CA ILE A 35 -5.98 -15.75 3.58
C ILE A 35 -7.02 -15.27 2.56
N PHE A 36 -7.05 -13.96 2.29
CA PHE A 36 -7.95 -13.37 1.32
C PHE A 36 -7.67 -13.88 -0.12
N LEU A 37 -6.40 -14.02 -0.50
CA LEU A 37 -6.01 -14.64 -1.77
C LEU A 37 -6.48 -16.10 -1.87
N ILE A 38 -6.30 -16.88 -0.81
CA ILE A 38 -6.77 -18.28 -0.76
C ILE A 38 -8.29 -18.32 -0.92
N TYR A 39 -9.01 -17.42 -0.25
CA TYR A 39 -10.46 -17.30 -0.37
C TYR A 39 -10.91 -17.00 -1.81
N ILE A 40 -10.29 -16.02 -2.49
CA ILE A 40 -10.60 -15.72 -3.90
C ILE A 40 -10.33 -16.94 -4.79
N LEU A 41 -9.16 -17.57 -4.64
CA LEU A 41 -8.81 -18.73 -5.47
C LEU A 41 -9.78 -19.90 -5.23
N SER A 42 -10.21 -20.09 -3.98
CA SER A 42 -11.17 -21.15 -3.63
C SER A 42 -12.54 -20.87 -4.23
N THR A 43 -13.04 -19.63 -4.14
CA THR A 43 -14.33 -19.25 -4.74
C THR A 43 -14.33 -19.34 -6.27
N MET A 44 -13.19 -19.11 -6.91
CA MET A 44 -13.03 -19.33 -8.35
C MET A 44 -13.07 -20.80 -8.77
N ILE A 45 -12.35 -21.66 -8.06
CA ILE A 45 -12.18 -23.07 -8.44
C ILE A 45 -13.46 -23.85 -8.16
N PHE A 46 -14.05 -23.65 -6.99
CA PHE A 46 -15.11 -24.51 -6.49
C PHE A 46 -16.52 -24.05 -6.85
N LYS A 47 -16.68 -22.88 -7.52
CA LYS A 47 -17.98 -22.31 -7.94
C LYS A 47 -19.05 -22.51 -6.87
N LEU A 48 -18.78 -21.90 -5.71
CA LEU A 48 -19.49 -22.18 -4.48
C LEU A 48 -20.84 -21.45 -4.48
N ASP A 49 -21.88 -22.13 -4.93
CA ASP A 49 -23.22 -21.55 -5.16
C ASP A 49 -24.10 -21.44 -3.89
N THR A 50 -23.56 -21.67 -2.68
CA THR A 50 -24.38 -21.63 -1.45
C THR A 50 -24.45 -20.22 -0.84
N PRO A 51 -25.61 -19.81 -0.27
CA PRO A 51 -25.81 -18.47 0.29
C PRO A 51 -24.91 -18.18 1.50
N ILE A 52 -24.38 -19.22 2.15
CA ILE A 52 -23.39 -19.09 3.24
C ILE A 52 -22.14 -18.34 2.74
N PHE A 53 -21.75 -18.52 1.47
CA PHE A 53 -20.58 -17.85 0.91
C PHE A 53 -20.77 -16.35 0.68
N GLU A 54 -22.02 -15.88 0.53
CA GLU A 54 -22.32 -14.44 0.49
C GLU A 54 -21.97 -13.76 1.82
N TYR A 55 -22.36 -14.39 2.94
CA TYR A 55 -22.02 -13.88 4.27
C TYR A 55 -20.50 -13.92 4.52
N ILE A 56 -19.82 -14.96 4.05
CA ILE A 56 -18.36 -15.05 4.11
C ILE A 56 -17.71 -13.92 3.29
N ASP A 57 -18.25 -13.60 2.11
CA ASP A 57 -17.77 -12.50 1.27
C ASP A 57 -17.89 -11.13 1.99
N TYR A 58 -19.02 -10.88 2.66
CA TYR A 58 -19.18 -9.67 3.48
C TYR A 58 -18.22 -9.63 4.68
N ILE A 59 -17.97 -10.76 5.34
CA ILE A 59 -16.98 -10.84 6.42
C ILE A 59 -15.57 -10.55 5.87
N MET A 60 -15.22 -11.08 4.70
CA MET A 60 -13.94 -10.79 4.05
C MET A 60 -13.81 -9.32 3.67
N ALA A 61 -14.88 -8.70 3.16
CA ALA A 61 -14.91 -7.29 2.83
C ALA A 61 -14.72 -6.38 4.05
N THR A 62 -15.42 -6.66 5.15
CA THR A 62 -15.26 -5.91 6.40
C THR A 62 -13.86 -6.07 6.99
N ALA A 63 -13.29 -7.27 6.95
CA ALA A 63 -11.93 -7.52 7.40
C ALA A 63 -10.87 -6.83 6.51
N LEU A 64 -11.09 -6.77 5.19
CA LEU A 64 -10.27 -5.98 4.25
C LEU A 64 -10.26 -4.49 4.61
N LEU A 65 -11.43 -3.93 4.90
CA LEU A 65 -11.56 -2.53 5.30
C LEU A 65 -10.80 -2.24 6.60
N LEU A 66 -10.96 -3.10 7.60
CA LEU A 66 -10.25 -2.99 8.89
C LEU A 66 -8.73 -3.12 8.72
N SER A 67 -8.28 -4.05 7.87
CA SER A 67 -6.86 -4.21 7.53
C SER A 67 -6.30 -2.93 6.91
N LEU A 68 -7.03 -2.32 5.98
CA LEU A 68 -6.64 -1.05 5.37
C LEU A 68 -6.53 0.08 6.39
N ILE A 69 -7.53 0.25 7.26
CA ILE A 69 -7.51 1.29 8.31
C ILE A 69 -6.29 1.08 9.23
N ASN A 70 -6.01 -0.15 9.64
CA ASN A 70 -4.86 -0.48 10.46
C ASN A 70 -3.53 -0.18 9.75
N MET A 71 -3.41 -0.51 8.46
CA MET A 71 -2.24 -0.14 7.66
C MET A 71 -2.04 1.37 7.62
N ILE A 72 -3.11 2.14 7.40
CA ILE A 72 -3.05 3.60 7.38
C ILE A 72 -2.59 4.14 8.74
N ILE A 73 -3.17 3.68 9.84
CA ILE A 73 -2.79 4.11 11.20
C ILE A 73 -1.31 3.82 11.47
N LYS A 74 -0.83 2.62 11.13
CA LYS A 74 0.58 2.22 11.29
C LYS A 74 1.51 3.07 10.43
N ILE A 75 1.17 3.28 9.16
CA ILE A 75 1.98 4.12 8.25
C ILE A 75 2.04 5.56 8.77
N VAL A 76 0.92 6.12 9.22
CA VAL A 76 0.87 7.48 9.77
C VAL A 76 1.71 7.57 11.05
N GLY A 77 1.53 6.61 11.98
CA GLY A 77 2.32 6.52 13.21
C GLY A 77 3.81 6.49 12.92
N GLU A 78 4.27 5.56 12.09
CA GLU A 78 5.69 5.40 11.74
C GLU A 78 6.22 6.64 11.01
N SER A 79 5.43 7.23 10.10
CA SER A 79 5.83 8.44 9.39
C SER A 79 5.99 9.65 10.32
N ASN A 80 5.19 9.74 11.38
CA ASN A 80 5.31 10.79 12.38
C ASN A 80 6.54 10.58 13.27
N THR A 81 6.81 9.33 13.66
CA THR A 81 8.04 8.97 14.40
C THR A 81 9.28 9.32 13.58
N LEU A 82 9.33 8.87 12.32
CA LEU A 82 10.41 9.21 11.39
C LEU A 82 10.56 10.72 11.20
N ARG A 83 9.45 11.45 11.01
CA ARG A 83 9.51 12.91 10.85
C ARG A 83 10.05 13.62 12.09
N ASN A 84 9.75 13.11 13.27
CA ASN A 84 10.24 13.68 14.53
C ASN A 84 11.73 13.39 14.74
N GLU A 85 12.20 12.19 14.39
CA GLU A 85 13.62 11.81 14.46
C GLU A 85 14.45 12.57 13.41
N TYR A 86 13.94 12.72 12.18
CA TYR A 86 14.61 13.46 11.10
C TYR A 86 14.59 14.99 11.30
N LYS A 87 13.71 15.55 12.14
CA LYS A 87 13.77 16.98 12.50
C LYS A 87 15.02 17.32 13.32
N ILE A 88 15.65 16.35 13.97
CA ILE A 88 16.82 16.53 14.84
C ILE A 88 18.13 16.50 14.03
N GLU A 89 18.14 15.92 12.82
CA GLU A 89 19.32 15.89 11.95
C GLU A 89 19.03 16.51 10.58
N ARG A 90 19.73 17.62 10.28
CA ARG A 90 19.79 18.39 9.01
C ARG A 90 19.53 17.60 7.71
N LEU A 91 18.26 17.29 7.44
CA LEU A 91 17.80 16.65 6.20
C LEU A 91 16.90 17.55 5.35
N SER A 92 17.02 18.87 5.54
CA SER A 92 16.52 19.87 4.59
C SER A 92 17.15 19.73 3.19
N TYR A 93 18.26 18.99 3.06
CA TYR A 93 18.98 18.83 1.80
C TYR A 93 18.38 17.77 0.84
N LEU A 94 17.50 16.87 1.32
CA LEU A 94 16.86 15.85 0.49
C LEU A 94 15.41 16.19 0.08
N ASP A 95 14.79 17.21 0.68
CA ASP A 95 13.46 17.69 0.30
C ASP A 95 13.51 18.70 -0.88
N GLU A 96 14.69 19.22 -1.23
CA GLU A 96 14.84 20.10 -2.37
C GLU A 96 15.06 19.32 -3.67
N LYS A 97 14.08 19.46 -4.58
CA LYS A 97 14.15 19.15 -6.01
C LYS A 97 13.84 17.70 -6.44
N ILE A 98 12.67 17.19 -6.05
CA ILE A 98 11.98 16.23 -6.94
C ILE A 98 11.49 17.02 -8.16
N ASN A 99 12.24 16.95 -9.27
CA ASN A 99 11.89 17.62 -10.52
C ASN A 99 10.52 17.14 -11.02
N PHE A 100 9.76 18.03 -11.67
CA PHE A 100 8.43 17.73 -12.23
C PHE A 100 8.42 16.43 -13.07
N THR A 101 9.46 16.20 -13.87
CA THR A 101 9.65 14.98 -14.66
C THR A 101 9.65 13.71 -13.83
N GLN A 102 10.26 13.73 -12.64
CA GLN A 102 10.30 12.58 -11.74
C GLN A 102 8.95 12.34 -11.05
N LYS A 103 8.24 13.40 -10.65
CA LYS A 103 6.85 13.31 -10.13
C LYS A 103 5.89 12.74 -11.18
N PHE A 104 6.06 13.18 -12.43
CA PHE A 104 5.28 12.70 -13.56
C PHE A 104 5.56 11.23 -13.82
N LEU A 105 6.84 10.85 -13.94
CA LEU A 105 7.24 9.47 -14.24
C LEU A 105 6.80 8.48 -13.15
N SER A 106 6.92 8.85 -11.87
CA SER A 106 6.43 8.01 -10.76
C SER A 106 4.91 7.87 -10.76
N SER A 107 4.18 8.94 -11.04
CA SER A 107 2.71 8.90 -11.13
C SER A 107 2.24 8.07 -12.32
N SER A 108 2.92 8.17 -13.47
CA SER A 108 2.61 7.37 -14.67
C SER A 108 2.80 5.87 -14.43
N ILE A 109 3.90 5.48 -13.78
CA ILE A 109 4.13 4.09 -13.37
C ILE A 109 3.00 3.61 -12.45
N LEU A 110 2.60 4.45 -11.49
CA LEU A 110 1.55 4.13 -10.53
C LEU A 110 0.20 3.93 -11.22
N VAL A 111 -0.16 4.81 -12.18
CA VAL A 111 -1.37 4.68 -12.99
C VAL A 111 -1.36 3.38 -13.79
N ILE A 112 -0.25 3.03 -14.45
CA ILE A 112 -0.13 1.79 -15.23
C ILE A 112 -0.32 0.56 -14.32
N LEU A 113 0.35 0.53 -13.17
CA LEU A 113 0.20 -0.55 -12.18
C LEU A 113 -1.25 -0.67 -11.71
N SER A 114 -1.90 0.45 -11.40
CA SER A 114 -3.31 0.46 -10.97
C SER A 114 -4.25 -0.03 -12.06
N ILE A 115 -3.99 0.30 -13.33
CA ILE A 115 -4.77 -0.22 -14.46
C ILE A 115 -4.59 -1.74 -14.57
N ILE A 116 -3.35 -2.25 -14.55
CA ILE A 116 -3.07 -3.70 -14.63
C ILE A 116 -3.77 -4.46 -13.49
N LEU A 117 -3.64 -3.96 -12.27
CA LEU A 117 -4.33 -4.52 -11.10
C LEU A 117 -5.84 -4.45 -11.24
N SER A 118 -6.38 -3.33 -11.73
CA SER A 118 -7.83 -3.16 -11.92
C SER A 118 -8.39 -4.15 -12.94
N VAL A 119 -7.68 -4.38 -14.05
CA VAL A 119 -8.07 -5.38 -15.07
C VAL A 119 -8.09 -6.77 -14.45
N ALA A 120 -7.06 -7.15 -13.68
CA ALA A 120 -7.03 -8.43 -13.00
C ALA A 120 -8.21 -8.57 -12.03
N VAL A 121 -8.46 -7.57 -11.19
CA VAL A 121 -9.56 -7.58 -10.21
C VAL A 121 -10.94 -7.61 -10.87
N MET A 122 -11.13 -6.88 -11.98
CA MET A 122 -12.36 -6.94 -12.76
C MET A 122 -12.60 -8.32 -13.37
N TYR A 123 -11.56 -8.95 -13.92
CA TYR A 123 -11.65 -10.31 -14.43
C TYR A 123 -12.06 -11.30 -13.33
N ILE A 124 -11.42 -11.21 -12.17
CA ILE A 124 -11.75 -11.99 -10.97
C ILE A 124 -13.23 -11.79 -10.60
N SER A 125 -13.67 -10.53 -10.49
CA SER A 125 -15.04 -10.17 -10.12
C SER A 125 -16.10 -10.69 -11.08
N ASN A 126 -15.75 -10.91 -12.36
CA ASN A 126 -16.70 -11.41 -13.35
C ASN A 126 -16.91 -12.93 -13.26
N ILE A 127 -15.95 -13.64 -12.68
CA ILE A 127 -15.96 -15.11 -12.56
C ILE A 127 -16.44 -15.54 -11.17
N THR A 128 -16.24 -14.71 -10.15
CA THR A 128 -16.77 -14.96 -8.81
C THR A 128 -18.22 -14.51 -8.69
N GLN A 129 -19.08 -15.43 -8.22
CA GLN A 129 -20.51 -15.14 -8.02
C GLN A 129 -20.73 -14.11 -6.91
N TYR A 130 -20.11 -14.34 -5.75
CA TYR A 130 -20.03 -13.37 -4.66
C TYR A 130 -18.74 -12.56 -4.83
N ASN A 131 -18.88 -11.28 -5.18
CA ASN A 131 -17.77 -10.44 -5.61
C ASN A 131 -17.73 -9.08 -4.90
N PHE A 132 -18.45 -8.93 -3.78
CA PHE A 132 -18.48 -7.70 -3.02
C PHE A 132 -17.10 -7.37 -2.45
N SER A 133 -16.40 -8.35 -1.86
CA SER A 133 -15.04 -8.13 -1.33
C SER A 133 -14.03 -7.78 -2.43
N VAL A 134 -14.17 -8.39 -3.60
CA VAL A 134 -13.33 -8.14 -4.78
C VAL A 134 -13.59 -6.73 -5.34
N LYS A 135 -14.85 -6.30 -5.43
CA LYS A 135 -15.21 -4.93 -5.82
C LYS A 135 -14.71 -3.91 -4.81
N LEU A 136 -14.80 -4.20 -3.51
CA LEU A 136 -14.25 -3.34 -2.47
C LEU A 136 -12.73 -3.20 -2.63
N LEU A 137 -12.01 -4.30 -2.91
CA LEU A 137 -10.58 -4.24 -3.19
C LEU A 137 -10.27 -3.32 -4.38
N LEU A 138 -11.06 -3.36 -5.45
CA LEU A 138 -10.91 -2.46 -6.60
C LEU A 138 -11.03 -0.98 -6.18
N PHE A 139 -12.08 -0.65 -5.41
CA PHE A 139 -12.26 0.70 -4.90
C PHE A 139 -11.11 1.16 -4.02
N ILE A 140 -10.58 0.27 -3.19
CA ILE A 140 -9.40 0.54 -2.36
C ILE A 140 -8.20 0.88 -3.24
N ILE A 141 -7.89 0.06 -4.26
CA ILE A 141 -6.75 0.28 -5.17
C ILE A 141 -6.88 1.64 -5.86
N ILE A 142 -8.05 1.96 -6.41
CA ILE A 142 -8.29 3.25 -7.11
C ILE A 142 -8.13 4.42 -6.13
N SER A 143 -8.76 4.36 -4.96
CA SER A 143 -8.70 5.42 -3.95
C SER A 143 -7.26 5.67 -3.47
N LEU A 144 -6.52 4.60 -3.18
CA LEU A 144 -5.12 4.70 -2.74
C LEU A 144 -4.22 5.28 -3.82
N SER A 145 -4.46 4.91 -5.08
CA SER A 145 -3.71 5.42 -6.23
C SER A 145 -3.92 6.92 -6.41
N ILE A 146 -5.17 7.37 -6.39
CA ILE A 146 -5.52 8.80 -6.46
C ILE A 146 -4.88 9.55 -5.29
N TYR A 147 -5.01 9.03 -4.07
CA TYR A 147 -4.42 9.66 -2.88
C TYR A 147 -2.89 9.81 -3.01
N ILE A 148 -2.18 8.78 -3.47
CA ILE A 148 -0.73 8.84 -3.64
C ILE A 148 -0.35 9.86 -4.72
N ILE A 149 -1.06 9.88 -5.85
CA ILE A 149 -0.82 10.85 -6.93
C ILE A 149 -1.00 12.27 -6.39
N VAL A 150 -2.12 12.55 -5.73
CA VAL A 150 -2.38 13.87 -5.11
C VAL A 150 -1.26 14.22 -4.13
N LYS A 151 -0.79 13.28 -3.31
CA LYS A 151 0.31 13.52 -2.36
C LYS A 151 1.65 13.82 -3.04
N ILE A 152 1.98 13.13 -4.13
CA ILE A 152 3.21 13.38 -4.92
C ILE A 152 3.19 14.81 -5.49
N PHE A 153 2.05 15.24 -6.03
CA PHE A 153 1.90 16.58 -6.62
C PHE A 153 1.73 17.68 -5.58
N ASN A 154 1.07 17.43 -4.44
CA ASN A 154 0.91 18.40 -3.36
C ASN A 154 2.16 18.57 -2.49
N LYS A 155 3.20 17.73 -2.64
CA LYS A 155 4.51 17.90 -1.98
C LYS A 155 5.32 19.06 -2.60
N THR A 156 4.72 20.23 -2.68
CA THR A 156 5.31 21.47 -3.20
C THR A 156 4.78 22.64 -2.37
N LYS A 157 5.41 22.83 -1.22
CA LYS A 157 5.70 24.11 -0.56
C LYS A 157 6.76 23.86 0.50
#